data_AF-A0A5E8CIW1-F1
#
_entry.id   AF-A0A5E8CIW1-F1
#
_cell.length_a   1.000
_cell.length_b   1.000
_cell.length_c   1.000
_cell.angle_alpha   90.00
_cell.angle_beta   90.00
_cell.angle_gamma   90.00
#
_symmetry.space_group_name_H-M   'P 1'
#
loop_
_entity.id
_entity.type
_entity.pdbx_description
1 polymer ?
#
loop_
_entity_poly.entity_id
_entity_poly.type
_entity_poly.pdbx_seq_one_letter_code
_entity_poly.pdbx_strand_id
1 'polypeptide(L)'
;MYMEEFVQSTRTALFESLNNLFDTLEEHSKELDIKSKKIIELEAEVEKKTAELDTYNKVSFIGNLTKQITQRNETIEVLNKRIKALQKSKSESNDVPEPVIDDEDEEDNVWLIRELDNKKYLVNTESKKVHVLLQNETPGNIVGRITSKDKFKKYSEPKEYCN
;
A
#
# COMPACT_ATOMS: atom_id res chain seq x y z
N MET A 1 -28.88 63.50 -55.11
CA MET A 1 -27.68 63.96 -54.40
C MET A 1 -27.63 63.42 -52.96
N TYR A 2 -28.55 63.80 -52.06
CA TYR A 2 -28.53 63.35 -50.64
C TYR A 2 -28.54 61.84 -50.39
N MET A 3 -29.24 61.06 -51.22
CA MET A 3 -29.34 59.60 -51.04
C MET A 3 -28.02 58.88 -51.37
N GLU A 4 -27.23 59.42 -52.30
CA GLU A 4 -25.99 58.81 -52.76
C GLU A 4 -24.85 59.05 -51.76
N GLU A 5 -24.78 60.26 -51.19
CA GLU A 5 -23.86 60.59 -50.09
C GLU A 5 -24.16 59.77 -48.83
N PHE A 6 -25.44 59.56 -48.50
CA PHE A 6 -25.85 58.72 -47.38
C PHE A 6 -25.40 57.26 -47.57
N VAL A 7 -25.66 56.69 -48.76
CA VAL A 7 -25.23 55.32 -49.08
C VAL A 7 -23.71 55.19 -49.02
N GLN A 8 -22.98 56.16 -49.56
CA GLN A 8 -21.52 56.15 -49.55
C GLN A 8 -20.95 56.24 -48.12
N SER A 9 -21.49 57.14 -47.29
CA SER A 9 -21.09 57.27 -45.88
C SER A 9 -21.34 55.98 -45.09
N THR A 10 -22.52 55.37 -45.29
CA THR A 10 -22.88 54.12 -44.61
C THR A 10 -21.97 52.97 -45.05
N ARG A 11 -21.64 52.89 -46.34
CA ARG A 11 -20.71 51.89 -46.88
C ARG A 11 -19.31 52.04 -46.29
N THR A 12 -18.78 53.26 -46.18
CA THR A 12 -17.48 53.51 -45.57
C THR A 12 -17.45 53.10 -44.11
N ALA A 13 -18.47 53.50 -43.32
CA ALA A 13 -18.58 53.12 -41.91
C ALA A 13 -18.67 51.60 -41.72
N LEU A 14 -19.41 50.90 -42.59
CA LEU A 14 -19.48 49.44 -42.57
C LEU A 14 -18.13 48.80 -42.87
N PHE A 15 -17.39 49.34 -43.85
CA PHE A 15 -16.08 48.82 -44.23
C PHE A 15 -15.03 49.03 -43.13
N GLU A 16 -15.02 50.20 -42.49
CA GLU A 16 -14.19 50.47 -41.31
C GLU A 16 -14.52 49.53 -40.16
N SER A 17 -15.81 49.34 -39.85
CA SER A 17 -16.23 48.40 -38.81
C SER A 17 -15.84 46.96 -39.12
N LEU A 18 -15.85 46.56 -40.39
CA LEU A 18 -15.45 45.22 -40.80
C LEU A 18 -13.93 45.01 -40.67
N ASN A 19 -13.13 46.00 -41.04
CA ASN A 19 -11.67 45.95 -40.87
C ASN A 19 -11.28 45.86 -39.40
N ASN A 20 -11.90 46.67 -38.54
CA ASN A 20 -11.66 46.61 -37.09
C ASN A 20 -11.98 45.22 -36.52
N LEU A 21 -13.04 44.57 -37.03
CA LEU A 21 -13.40 43.21 -36.61
C LEU A 21 -12.35 42.19 -37.07
N PHE A 22 -11.84 42.31 -38.29
CA PHE A 22 -10.76 41.45 -38.79
C PHE A 22 -9.48 41.62 -37.99
N ASP A 23 -9.08 42.84 -37.67
CA ASP A 23 -7.89 43.12 -36.87
C ASP A 23 -8.02 42.49 -35.46
N THR A 24 -9.19 42.64 -34.84
CA THR A 24 -9.48 42.03 -33.53
C THR A 24 -9.44 40.49 -33.59
N LEU A 25 -9.99 39.91 -34.66
CA LEU A 25 -9.97 38.46 -34.86
C LEU A 25 -8.54 37.93 -35.04
N GLU A 26 -7.70 38.65 -35.79
CA GLU A 26 -6.30 38.28 -35.98
C GLU A 26 -5.51 38.36 -34.66
N GLU A 27 -5.75 39.38 -33.85
CA GLU A 27 -5.15 39.51 -32.52
C GLU A 27 -5.53 38.33 -31.61
N HIS A 28 -6.82 38.02 -31.52
CA HIS A 28 -7.30 36.88 -30.73
C HIS A 28 -6.75 35.54 -31.24
N SER A 29 -6.59 35.38 -32.57
CA SER A 29 -5.99 34.17 -33.15
C SER A 29 -4.54 33.99 -32.71
N LYS A 30 -3.74 35.07 -32.70
CA LYS A 30 -2.35 35.05 -32.23
C LYS A 30 -2.27 34.74 -30.74
N GLU A 31 -3.16 35.33 -29.94
CA GLU A 31 -3.21 35.06 -28.50
C GLU A 31 -3.56 33.59 -28.21
N LEU A 32 -4.49 33.02 -28.98
CA LEU A 32 -4.89 31.62 -28.86
C LEU A 32 -3.73 30.68 -29.19
N ASP A 33 -2.94 30.97 -30.23
CA ASP A 33 -1.74 30.20 -30.57
C ASP A 33 -0.69 30.24 -29.46
N ILE A 34 -0.47 31.40 -28.84
CA ILE A 34 0.45 31.56 -27.71
C ILE A 34 -0.03 30.75 -26.50
N LYS A 35 -1.32 30.86 -26.17
CA LYS A 35 -1.92 30.11 -25.05
C LYS A 35 -1.86 28.60 -25.29
N SER A 36 -2.12 28.16 -26.51
CA SER A 36 -2.04 26.74 -26.90
C SER A 36 -0.62 26.18 -26.70
N LYS A 37 0.41 26.90 -27.15
CA LYS A 37 1.81 26.51 -26.91
C LYS A 37 2.15 26.42 -25.42
N LYS A 38 1.68 27.38 -24.62
CA LYS A 38 1.90 27.39 -23.17
C LYS A 38 1.21 26.21 -22.47
N ILE A 39 0.04 25.79 -22.94
CA ILE A 39 -0.64 24.59 -22.40
C ILE A 39 0.21 23.35 -22.65
N ILE A 40 0.73 23.16 -23.87
CA ILE A 40 1.60 22.02 -24.20
C ILE A 40 2.86 22.00 -23.30
N GLU A 41 3.48 23.16 -23.08
CA GLU A 41 4.63 23.28 -22.18
C GLU A 41 4.30 22.89 -20.73
N LEU A 42 3.16 23.36 -20.22
CA LEU A 42 2.70 23.04 -18.87
C LEU A 42 2.33 21.56 -18.72
N GLU A 43 1.71 20.95 -19.74
CA GLU A 43 1.41 19.52 -19.75
C GLU A 43 2.68 18.67 -19.66
N ALA A 44 3.72 19.03 -20.42
CA ALA A 44 5.02 18.36 -20.37
C ALA A 44 5.70 18.52 -18.99
N GLU A 45 5.58 19.70 -18.37
CA GLU A 45 6.12 19.93 -17.02
C GLU A 45 5.38 19.09 -15.95
N VAL A 46 4.05 19.00 -16.04
CA VAL A 46 3.22 18.18 -15.14
C VAL A 46 3.58 16.70 -15.27
N GLU A 47 3.77 16.20 -16.48
CA GLU A 47 4.18 14.82 -16.71
C GLU A 47 5.55 14.53 -16.05
N LYS A 48 6.52 15.43 -16.26
CA LYS A 48 7.85 15.33 -15.62
C LYS A 48 7.76 15.33 -14.09
N LYS A 49 6.98 16.24 -13.52
CA LYS A 49 6.79 16.35 -12.06
C LYS A 49 6.10 15.13 -11.48
N THR A 50 5.20 14.51 -12.23
CA THR A 50 4.52 13.27 -11.82
C THR A 50 5.51 12.09 -11.78
N ALA A 51 6.42 11.99 -12.75
CA ALA A 51 7.48 10.96 -12.74
C ALA A 51 8.50 11.17 -11.60
N GLU A 52 8.86 12.42 -11.30
CA GLU A 52 9.71 12.77 -10.14
C GLU A 52 9.04 12.34 -8.83
N LEU A 53 7.73 12.61 -8.68
CA LEU A 53 6.96 12.23 -7.49
C LEU A 53 6.86 10.71 -7.30
N ASP A 54 6.62 9.95 -8.37
CA ASP A 54 6.60 8.49 -8.32
C ASP A 54 7.95 7.91 -7.85
N THR A 55 9.05 8.49 -8.34
CA THR A 55 10.41 8.12 -7.92
C THR A 55 10.63 8.39 -6.44
N TYR A 56 10.21 9.57 -5.95
CA TYR A 56 10.31 9.90 -4.53
C TYR A 56 9.52 8.93 -3.65
N ASN A 57 8.31 8.56 -4.05
CA ASN A 57 7.48 7.61 -3.32
C ASN A 57 8.14 6.23 -3.22
N LYS A 58 8.77 5.75 -4.30
CA LYS A 58 9.54 4.49 -4.29
C LYS A 58 10.72 4.55 -3.33
N VAL A 59 11.48 5.64 -3.34
CA VAL A 59 12.63 5.83 -2.43
C VAL A 59 12.18 5.90 -0.97
N SER A 60 11.10 6.62 -0.68
CA SER A 60 10.50 6.70 0.66
C SER A 60 10.07 5.32 1.17
N PHE A 61 9.41 4.53 0.32
CA PHE A 61 9.03 3.16 0.62
C PHE A 61 10.24 2.28 0.94
N ILE A 62 11.30 2.34 0.13
CA ILE A 62 12.56 1.62 0.38
C ILE A 62 13.15 2.03 1.73
N GLY A 63 13.21 3.33 2.04
CA GLY A 63 13.72 3.82 3.33
C GLY A 63 12.96 3.27 4.53
N ASN A 64 11.64 3.13 4.42
CA ASN A 64 10.82 2.52 5.47
C ASN A 64 11.10 1.01 5.61
N LEU A 65 11.25 0.28 4.51
CA LEU A 65 11.65 -1.13 4.56
C LEU A 65 13.04 -1.30 5.19
N THR A 66 14.00 -0.44 4.86
CA THR A 66 15.34 -0.46 5.45
C THR A 66 15.28 -0.31 6.96
N LYS A 67 14.49 0.64 7.49
CA LYS A 67 14.30 0.81 8.94
C LYS A 67 13.74 -0.45 9.61
N GLN A 68 12.73 -1.08 9.00
CA GLN A 68 12.16 -2.33 9.53
C GLN A 68 13.18 -3.48 9.53
N ILE A 69 14.00 -3.59 8.48
CA ILE A 69 15.07 -4.59 8.40
C ILE A 69 16.10 -4.37 9.50
N THR A 70 16.53 -3.12 9.73
CA THR A 70 17.49 -2.79 10.81
C THR A 70 16.94 -3.20 12.18
N GLN A 71 15.69 -2.84 12.50
CA GLN A 71 15.05 -3.20 13.77
C GLN A 71 14.94 -4.73 13.96
N ARG A 72 14.62 -5.46 12.88
CA ARG A 72 14.58 -6.93 12.91
C ARG A 72 15.97 -7.52 13.15
N ASN A 73 17.01 -6.98 12.51
CA ASN A 73 18.39 -7.44 12.71
C ASN A 73 18.86 -7.22 14.16
N GLU A 74 18.58 -6.07 14.75
CA GLU A 74 18.87 -5.80 16.17
C GLU A 74 18.15 -6.81 17.09
N THR A 75 16.89 -7.11 16.80
CA THR A 75 16.11 -8.10 17.56
C THR A 75 16.73 -9.50 17.44
N ILE A 76 17.15 -9.90 16.23
CA ILE A 76 17.84 -11.17 15.98
C ILE A 76 19.15 -11.25 16.77
N GLU A 77 19.94 -10.18 16.83
CA GLU A 77 21.17 -10.15 17.62
C GLU A 77 20.90 -10.36 19.12
N VAL A 78 19.87 -9.69 19.66
CA VAL A 78 19.47 -9.86 21.07
C VAL A 78 19.03 -11.30 21.34
N LEU A 79 18.21 -11.87 20.47
CA LEU A 79 17.75 -13.26 20.60
C LEU A 79 18.92 -14.25 20.51
N ASN A 80 19.85 -14.04 19.58
CA ASN A 80 21.06 -14.87 19.44
C ASN A 80 21.94 -14.82 20.70
N LYS A 81 22.07 -13.65 21.34
CA LYS A 81 22.79 -13.54 22.63
C LYS A 81 22.09 -14.35 23.72
N ARG A 82 20.76 -14.30 23.81
CA ARG A 82 19.97 -15.09 24.77
C ARG A 82 20.09 -16.59 24.54
N ILE A 83 20.01 -17.03 23.28
CA ILE A 83 20.17 -18.45 22.92
C ILE A 83 21.56 -18.95 23.37
N LYS A 84 22.63 -18.21 23.09
CA LYS A 84 23.98 -18.57 23.53
C LYS A 84 24.09 -18.69 25.05
N ALA A 85 23.47 -17.76 25.80
CA ALA A 85 23.46 -17.81 27.25
C ALA A 85 22.73 -19.06 27.79
N LEU A 86 21.57 -19.38 27.22
CA LEU A 86 20.80 -20.58 27.58
C LEU A 86 21.53 -21.89 27.24
N GLN A 87 22.22 -21.93 26.10
CA GLN A 87 23.06 -23.08 25.73
C GLN A 87 24.20 -23.28 26.73
N LYS A 88 24.84 -22.19 27.17
CA LYS A 88 25.91 -22.23 28.18
C LYS A 88 25.39 -22.71 29.54
N SER A 89 24.24 -22.21 30.00
CA SER A 89 23.65 -22.65 31.26
C SER A 89 23.19 -24.12 31.24
N LYS A 90 22.78 -24.63 30.07
CA LYS A 90 22.37 -26.04 29.91
C LYS A 90 23.55 -27.01 29.97
N SER A 91 24.76 -26.57 29.59
CA SER A 91 25.99 -27.37 29.74
C SER A 91 26.59 -27.35 31.16
N GLU A 92 26.16 -26.43 32.03
CA GLU A 92 26.67 -26.29 33.40
C GLU A 92 25.80 -27.00 34.45
N SER A 93 24.66 -27.62 34.08
CA SER A 93 23.71 -28.27 35.01
C SER A 93 23.79 -29.81 35.05
N ASN A 94 24.98 -30.41 34.89
CA ASN A 94 25.19 -31.87 34.83
C ASN A 94 25.47 -32.53 36.21
N ASP A 95 24.90 -32.06 37.31
CA ASP A 95 25.14 -32.68 38.64
C ASP A 95 23.91 -32.65 39.57
N VAL A 96 22.74 -33.08 39.06
CA VAL A 96 21.57 -33.41 39.90
C VAL A 96 20.92 -34.69 39.35
N PRO A 97 20.56 -35.69 40.19
CA PRO A 97 19.94 -36.94 39.73
C PRO A 97 18.57 -36.69 39.11
N GLU A 98 18.29 -37.36 37.98
CA GLU A 98 17.00 -37.32 37.30
C GLU A 98 15.85 -37.75 38.23
N PRO A 99 14.75 -36.97 38.33
CA PRO A 99 13.50 -37.51 38.82
C PRO A 99 12.91 -38.44 37.76
N VAL A 100 12.58 -39.67 38.17
CA VAL A 100 11.76 -40.59 37.37
C VAL A 100 10.39 -39.93 37.16
N ILE A 101 10.09 -39.58 35.92
CA ILE A 101 8.77 -39.13 35.47
C ILE A 101 8.28 -40.23 34.53
N ASP A 102 7.10 -40.78 34.81
CA ASP A 102 6.41 -41.72 33.92
C ASP A 102 6.10 -40.99 32.59
N ASP A 103 6.77 -41.41 31.53
CA ASP A 103 6.57 -40.91 30.17
C ASP A 103 5.22 -41.43 29.61
N GLU A 104 4.13 -40.75 29.95
CA GLU A 104 2.97 -40.63 29.05
C GLU A 104 3.03 -39.25 28.38
N ASP A 105 3.98 -39.09 27.45
CA ASP A 105 4.00 -37.94 26.56
C ASP A 105 2.85 -38.09 25.54
N GLU A 106 1.68 -37.54 25.86
CA GLU A 106 0.73 -37.11 24.85
C GLU A 106 1.44 -36.11 23.92
N GLU A 107 1.57 -36.44 22.64
CA GLU A 107 2.01 -35.51 21.61
C GLU A 107 1.02 -34.33 21.54
N ASP A 108 1.29 -33.33 22.37
CA ASP A 108 0.56 -32.07 22.39
C ASP A 108 0.70 -31.40 21.03
N ASN A 109 -0.37 -31.50 20.23
CA ASN A 109 -0.52 -30.73 19.00
C ASN A 109 -0.47 -29.24 19.35
N VAL A 110 0.71 -28.61 19.27
CA VAL A 110 0.89 -27.22 19.70
C VAL A 110 0.21 -26.26 18.72
N TRP A 111 -1.02 -25.88 19.04
CA TRP A 111 -1.75 -24.83 18.36
C TRP A 111 -1.42 -23.47 19.01
N LEU A 112 -0.88 -22.55 18.22
CA LEU A 112 -0.50 -21.21 18.68
C LEU A 112 -1.46 -20.15 18.12
N ILE A 113 -1.95 -19.26 18.99
CA ILE A 113 -2.70 -18.08 18.58
C ILE A 113 -1.71 -16.94 18.27
N ARG A 114 -1.79 -16.37 17.07
CA ARG A 114 -1.03 -15.18 16.64
C ARG A 114 -1.96 -14.06 16.22
N GLU A 115 -1.57 -12.82 16.48
CA GLU A 115 -2.32 -11.63 16.06
C GLU A 115 -1.55 -10.86 14.99
N LEU A 116 -2.23 -10.54 13.89
CA LEU A 116 -1.69 -9.74 12.78
C LEU A 116 -2.84 -8.92 12.16
N ASP A 117 -2.63 -7.63 11.94
CA ASP A 117 -3.61 -6.70 11.34
C ASP A 117 -5.00 -6.74 12.01
N ASN A 118 -5.02 -6.76 13.36
CA ASN A 118 -6.23 -6.92 14.15
C ASN A 118 -7.05 -8.16 13.75
N LYS A 119 -6.39 -9.28 13.44
CA LYS A 119 -7.01 -10.59 13.26
C LYS A 119 -6.24 -11.64 14.05
N LYS A 120 -6.96 -12.55 14.69
CA LYS A 120 -6.39 -13.69 15.41
C LYS A 120 -6.33 -14.91 14.49
N TYR A 121 -5.18 -15.57 14.48
CA TYR A 121 -4.89 -16.75 13.68
C TYR A 121 -4.52 -17.90 14.59
N LEU A 122 -5.04 -19.08 14.30
CA LEU A 122 -4.67 -20.33 14.94
C LEU A 122 -3.69 -21.07 14.03
N VAL A 123 -2.47 -21.27 14.51
CA VAL A 123 -1.36 -21.84 13.73
C VAL A 123 -0.97 -23.18 14.33
N ASN A 124 -1.07 -24.24 13.54
CA ASN A 124 -0.50 -25.54 13.90
C ASN A 124 0.99 -25.52 13.54
N THR A 125 1.86 -25.74 14.53
CA THR A 125 3.33 -25.67 14.35
C THR A 125 3.88 -26.82 13.52
N GLU A 126 3.24 -27.99 13.54
CA GLU A 126 3.70 -29.20 12.84
C GLU A 126 3.30 -29.21 11.36
N SER A 127 2.00 -29.05 11.10
CA SER A 127 1.43 -29.07 9.76
C SER A 127 1.52 -27.74 9.01
N LYS A 128 1.99 -26.68 9.69
CA LYS A 128 2.07 -25.29 9.19
C LYS A 128 0.73 -24.76 8.66
N LYS A 129 -0.39 -25.35 9.09
CA LYS A 129 -1.73 -24.90 8.73
C LYS A 129 -2.07 -23.65 9.54
N VAL A 130 -2.66 -22.67 8.87
CA VAL A 130 -3.10 -21.41 9.48
C VAL A 130 -4.61 -21.28 9.31
N HIS A 131 -5.31 -21.11 10.43
CA HIS A 131 -6.74 -20.89 10.53
C HIS A 131 -7.03 -19.47 11.01
N VAL A 132 -8.17 -18.91 10.61
CA VAL A 132 -8.61 -17.57 11.04
C VAL A 132 -9.69 -17.74 12.11
N LEU A 133 -9.49 -17.09 13.26
CA LEU A 133 -10.43 -17.09 14.39
C LEU A 133 -11.36 -15.86 14.33
N LEU A 134 -12.62 -16.06 14.73
CA LEU A 134 -13.55 -14.95 15.01
C LEU A 134 -13.15 -14.24 16.30
N GLN A 135 -13.13 -12.91 16.27
CA GLN A 135 -12.68 -12.10 17.40
C GLN A 135 -13.70 -11.99 18.54
N ASN A 136 -14.96 -12.41 18.33
CA ASN A 136 -16.08 -12.01 19.18
C ASN A 136 -16.92 -13.18 19.73
N GLU A 137 -16.47 -14.43 19.58
CA GLU A 137 -17.20 -15.60 20.09
C GLU A 137 -16.25 -16.48 20.91
N THR A 138 -16.64 -16.81 22.14
CA THR A 138 -16.01 -17.83 22.98
C THR A 138 -16.94 -19.05 23.06
N PRO A 139 -16.47 -20.28 22.76
CA PRO A 139 -15.14 -20.65 22.25
C PRO A 139 -14.89 -20.16 20.81
N GLY A 140 -13.61 -19.89 20.48
CA GLY A 140 -13.21 -19.20 19.24
C GLY A 140 -13.59 -19.96 17.97
N ASN A 141 -14.57 -19.47 17.23
CA ASN A 141 -15.00 -20.11 16.00
C ASN A 141 -14.00 -19.89 14.85
N ILE A 142 -13.61 -20.99 14.18
CA ILE A 142 -12.72 -21.01 13.02
C ILE A 142 -13.55 -20.77 11.75
N VAL A 143 -13.25 -19.69 11.03
CA VAL A 143 -14.03 -19.26 9.84
C VAL A 143 -13.49 -19.84 8.54
N GLY A 144 -12.23 -20.27 8.55
CA GLY A 144 -11.56 -20.72 7.34
C GLY A 144 -10.07 -20.96 7.55
N ARG A 145 -9.41 -21.35 6.46
CA ARG A 145 -7.97 -21.62 6.44
C ARG A 145 -7.26 -20.80 5.37
N ILE A 146 -6.02 -20.43 5.63
CA ILE A 146 -5.10 -19.88 4.63
C ILE A 146 -4.45 -21.07 3.91
N THR A 147 -4.44 -21.01 2.58
CA THR A 147 -3.81 -22.02 1.72
C THR A 147 -2.50 -21.50 1.14
N SER A 148 -1.69 -22.36 0.52
CA SER A 148 -0.32 -22.11 0.01
C SER A 148 -0.15 -21.00 -1.03
N LYS A 149 -1.20 -20.21 -1.31
CA LYS A 149 -1.19 -19.04 -2.21
C LYS A 149 -1.78 -17.79 -1.55
N ASP A 150 -1.73 -17.71 -0.22
CA ASP A 150 -2.43 -16.68 0.59
C ASP A 150 -3.93 -16.57 0.32
N LYS A 151 -4.52 -17.60 -0.30
CA LYS A 151 -5.95 -17.66 -0.57
C LYS A 151 -6.67 -18.13 0.69
N PHE A 152 -7.57 -17.30 1.19
CA PHE A 152 -8.49 -17.65 2.26
C PHE A 152 -9.59 -18.56 1.72
N LYS A 153 -9.70 -19.77 2.28
CA LYS A 153 -10.82 -20.68 2.03
C LYS A 153 -11.73 -20.66 3.25
N LYS A 154 -12.90 -20.04 3.11
CA LYS A 154 -13.96 -20.04 4.12
C LYS A 154 -14.53 -21.45 4.28
N TYR A 155 -14.80 -21.87 5.52
CA TYR A 155 -15.60 -23.07 5.75
C TYR A 155 -17.08 -22.77 5.50
N SER A 156 -17.84 -23.80 5.09
CA SER A 156 -19.29 -23.69 4.90
C SER A 156 -20.00 -23.34 6.20
N GLU A 157 -19.50 -23.86 7.31
CA GLU A 157 -19.96 -23.60 8.68
C GLU A 157 -18.74 -23.32 9.57
N PRO A 158 -18.85 -22.41 10.56
CA PRO A 158 -17.79 -22.19 11.54
C PRO A 158 -17.49 -23.48 12.30
N LYS A 159 -16.21 -23.78 12.52
CA LYS A 159 -15.80 -24.93 13.36
C LYS A 159 -15.42 -24.43 14.73
N GLU A 160 -15.95 -25.05 15.77
CA GLU A 160 -15.54 -24.75 17.15
C GLU A 160 -14.08 -25.15 17.37
N TYR A 161 -13.33 -24.27 18.02
CA TYR A 161 -12.03 -24.58 18.58
C TYR A 161 -12.23 -25.02 20.04
N CYS A 162 -12.08 -26.32 20.31
CA CYS A 162 -11.97 -26.83 21.66
C CYS A 162 -10.47 -26.93 22.01
N ASN A 163 -10.10 -26.24 23.09
CA ASN A 163 -8.80 -26.42 23.75
C ASN A 163 -8.91 -27.62 24.71
#